data_AF-A0A7G8V7I0-F1
#
_entry.id   AF-A0A7G8V7I0-F1
#
_cell.length_a   1.000
_cell.length_b   1.000
_cell.length_c   1.000
_cell.angle_alpha   90.00
_cell.angle_beta   90.00
_cell.angle_gamma   90.00
#
_symmetry.space_group_name_H-M   'P 1'
#
loop_
_entity.id
_entity.type
_entity.pdbx_description
1 polymer ?
#
loop_
_entity_poly.entity_id
_entity_poly.type
_entity_poly.pdbx_seq_one_letter_code
_entity_poly.pdbx_strand_id
1 'polypeptide(L)'
;MKKTGYVFPNLIRFYLSDLLAVPLVATLGMWFMRWILQQQDLVLMRWQVVFIVLLFGILFELILPPLMKRYTGDLADAGMYAIGGLFFWKIMNK
;
A
#
# COMPACT_ATOMS: atom_id res chain seq x y z
N MET A 1 14.29 24.04 -12.31
CA MET A 1 14.85 23.02 -13.23
C MET A 1 13.71 22.40 -14.03
N LYS A 2 13.60 22.74 -15.32
CA LYS A 2 12.58 22.21 -16.26
C LYS A 2 12.87 20.72 -16.50
N LYS A 3 12.03 19.83 -15.95
CA LYS A 3 12.08 18.40 -16.26
C LYS A 3 11.34 18.19 -17.59
N THR A 4 12.02 17.50 -18.48
CA THR A 4 11.60 16.99 -19.80
C THR A 4 10.08 16.80 -19.95
N GLY A 5 9.52 17.34 -21.04
CA GLY A 5 8.10 17.41 -21.36
C GLY A 5 7.46 16.07 -21.74
N TYR A 6 7.67 15.03 -20.94
CA TYR A 6 6.79 13.88 -20.89
C TYR A 6 5.69 14.19 -19.88
N VAL A 7 4.51 14.56 -20.39
CA VAL A 7 3.30 14.63 -19.57
C VAL A 7 2.92 13.18 -19.27
N PHE A 8 3.50 12.61 -18.22
CA PHE A 8 2.99 11.35 -17.69
C PHE A 8 1.50 11.56 -17.34
N PRO A 9 0.61 10.64 -17.75
CA PRO A 9 -0.79 10.72 -17.37
C PRO A 9 -0.89 10.94 -15.86
N ASN A 10 -1.62 11.97 -15.43
CA ASN A 10 -1.77 12.30 -14.01
C ASN A 10 -2.19 11.09 -13.18
N LEU A 11 -2.95 10.16 -13.79
CA LEU A 11 -3.33 8.89 -13.18
C LEU A 11 -2.11 8.08 -12.67
N ILE A 12 -1.08 7.93 -13.50
CA ILE A 12 0.11 7.12 -13.19
C ILE A 12 0.99 7.86 -12.17
N ARG A 13 1.03 9.19 -12.24
CA ARG A 13 1.90 10.01 -11.39
C ARG A 13 1.39 10.16 -9.96
N PHE A 14 0.07 10.04 -9.74
CA PHE A 14 -0.54 10.22 -8.43
C PHE A 14 -1.10 8.92 -7.85
N TYR A 15 -1.77 8.06 -8.63
CA TYR A 15 -2.49 6.90 -8.08
C TYR A 15 -1.70 5.58 -8.12
N LEU A 16 -0.69 5.46 -8.98
CA LEU A 16 0.10 4.23 -9.09
C LEU A 16 0.91 3.98 -7.79
N SER A 17 1.39 5.04 -7.16
CA SER A 17 2.08 4.99 -5.88
C SER A 17 1.19 4.42 -4.79
N ASP A 18 -0.06 4.87 -4.68
CA ASP A 18 -0.96 4.48 -3.60
C ASP A 18 -1.47 3.05 -3.80
N LEU A 19 -1.72 2.64 -5.05
CA LEU A 19 -2.08 1.27 -5.40
C LEU A 19 -0.95 0.26 -5.15
N LEU A 20 0.31 0.67 -5.37
CA LEU A 20 1.48 -0.19 -5.15
C LEU A 20 1.99 -0.15 -3.71
N ALA A 21 1.67 0.88 -2.93
CA ALA A 21 2.17 1.03 -1.55
C ALA A 21 1.78 -0.17 -0.67
N VAL A 22 0.51 -0.56 -0.68
CA VAL A 22 -0.01 -1.66 0.14
C VAL A 22 0.59 -3.02 -0.19
N PRO A 23 0.59 -3.50 -1.46
CA PRO A 23 1.19 -4.79 -1.78
C PRO A 23 2.70 -4.80 -1.52
N LEU A 24 3.39 -3.68 -1.74
CA LEU A 24 4.83 -3.56 -1.51
C LEU A 24 5.17 -3.63 -0.01
N VAL A 25 4.43 -2.91 0.84
CA VAL A 25 4.60 -3.00 2.29
C VAL A 25 4.20 -4.37 2.83
N ALA A 26 3.10 -4.96 2.35
CA ALA A 26 2.69 -6.31 2.77
C ALA A 26 3.75 -7.36 2.41
N THR A 27 4.37 -7.24 1.24
CA THR A 27 5.47 -8.12 0.81
C THR A 27 6.72 -7.93 1.66
N LEU A 28 7.10 -6.68 1.94
CA LEU A 28 8.23 -6.38 2.84
C LEU A 28 7.97 -6.90 4.25
N GLY A 29 6.74 -6.74 4.77
CA GLY A 29 6.34 -7.24 6.08
C GLY A 29 6.40 -8.77 6.16
N MET A 30 5.91 -9.46 5.13
CA MET A 30 6.04 -10.91 5.02
C MET A 30 7.51 -11.34 4.96
N TRP A 31 8.31 -10.70 4.13
CA TRP A 31 9.74 -10.98 4.02
C TRP A 31 10.47 -10.80 5.35
N PHE A 32 10.15 -9.73 6.09
CA PHE A 32 10.71 -9.46 7.40
C PHE A 32 10.28 -10.51 8.43
N MET A 33 9.01 -10.95 8.41
CA MET A 33 8.54 -12.06 9.24
C MET A 33 9.26 -13.36 8.91
N ARG A 34 9.42 -13.70 7.63
CA ARG A 34 10.17 -14.89 7.20
C ARG A 34 11.62 -14.85 7.69
N TRP A 35 12.24 -13.67 7.66
CA TRP A 35 13.60 -13.48 8.14
C TRP A 35 13.71 -13.64 9.67
N ILE A 36 12.82 -13.02 10.44
CA ILE A 36 12.82 -13.10 11.91
C ILE A 36 12.47 -14.51 12.40
N LEU A 37 11.43 -15.12 11.84
CA LEU A 37 10.93 -16.43 12.26
C LEU A 37 11.71 -17.59 11.63
N GLN A 38 12.63 -17.29 10.69
CA GLN A 38 13.36 -18.28 9.87
C GLN A 38 12.45 -19.28 9.15
N GLN A 39 11.19 -18.94 8.93
CA GLN A 39 10.20 -19.76 8.27
C GLN A 39 9.95 -19.22 6.87
N GLN A 40 10.46 -19.90 5.84
CA GLN A 40 10.34 -19.48 4.45
C GLN A 40 8.92 -19.65 3.89
N ASP A 41 8.15 -20.60 4.47
CA ASP A 41 6.77 -20.91 4.08
C ASP A 41 5.74 -20.07 4.84
N LEU A 42 6.17 -19.00 5.53
CA LEU A 42 5.25 -18.13 6.24
C LEU A 42 4.41 -17.34 5.22
N VAL A 43 3.11 -17.61 5.25
CA VAL A 43 2.08 -16.98 4.42
C VAL A 43 1.24 -16.08 5.32
N LEU A 44 0.93 -14.87 4.86
CA LEU A 44 0.09 -13.96 5.64
C LEU A 44 -1.36 -14.45 5.61
N MET A 45 -1.97 -14.54 6.79
CA MET A 45 -3.38 -14.84 6.92
C MET A 45 -4.23 -13.68 6.38
N ARG A 46 -5.45 -14.00 5.90
CA ARG A 46 -6.42 -13.02 5.41
C ARG A 46 -6.60 -11.85 6.38
N TRP A 47 -6.69 -12.13 7.68
CA TRP A 47 -6.82 -11.12 8.73
C TRP A 47 -5.62 -10.19 8.84
N GLN A 48 -4.39 -10.68 8.62
CA GLN A 48 -3.19 -9.85 8.64
C GLN A 48 -3.16 -8.89 7.45
N VAL A 49 -3.59 -9.34 6.27
CA VAL A 49 -3.70 -8.48 5.09
C VAL A 49 -4.77 -7.39 5.32
N VAL A 50 -5.95 -7.77 5.83
CA VAL A 50 -7.01 -6.81 6.18
C VAL A 50 -6.53 -5.81 7.23
N PHE A 51 -5.77 -6.26 8.23
CA PHE A 51 -5.19 -5.40 9.24
C PHE A 51 -4.22 -4.38 8.64
N ILE A 52 -3.34 -4.79 7.72
CA ILE A 52 -2.43 -3.89 7.01
C ILE A 52 -3.22 -2.85 6.20
N VAL A 53 -4.25 -3.27 5.45
CA VAL A 53 -5.10 -2.37 4.67
C VAL A 53 -5.78 -1.33 5.58
N LEU A 54 -6.36 -1.76 6.69
CA LEU A 54 -7.00 -0.86 7.66
C LEU A 54 -6.00 0.08 8.33
N LEU A 55 -4.84 -0.43 8.73
CA LEU A 55 -3.78 0.35 9.35
C LEU A 55 -3.29 1.45 8.41
N PHE A 56 -3.09 1.12 7.13
CA PHE A 56 -2.68 2.09 6.11
C PHE A 56 -3.80 3.07 5.74
N GLY A 57 -5.05 2.61 5.64
CA GLY A 57 -6.20 3.50 5.49
C GLY A 57 -6.25 4.54 6.61
N ILE A 58 -6.16 4.10 7.87
CA ILE A 58 -6.15 4.99 9.03
C ILE A 58 -4.92 5.92 9.01
N LEU A 59 -3.72 5.41 8.70
CA LEU A 59 -2.51 6.23 8.63
C LEU A 59 -2.62 7.35 7.60
N PHE A 60 -3.02 7.01 6.38
CA PHE A 60 -3.11 7.96 5.28
C PHE A 60 -4.31 8.90 5.39
N GLU A 61 -5.40 8.47 6.01
CA GLU A 61 -6.65 9.24 6.08
C GLU A 61 -6.83 10.02 7.39
N LEU A 62 -6.29 9.55 8.52
CA LEU A 62 -6.44 10.21 9.83
C LEU A 62 -5.15 10.87 10.31
N ILE A 63 -4.00 10.23 10.11
CA ILE A 63 -2.73 10.69 10.70
C ILE A 63 -1.99 11.66 9.76
N LEU A 64 -1.99 11.39 8.46
CA LEU A 64 -1.24 12.17 7.47
C LEU A 64 -1.86 13.52 7.05
N PRO A 65 -3.19 13.70 6.93
CA PRO A 65 -3.77 14.99 6.54
C PRO A 65 -3.42 16.16 7.47
N PRO A 66 -3.40 16.00 8.82
CA PRO A 66 -3.00 17.09 9.70
C PRO A 66 -1.49 17.39 9.62
N LEU A 67 -0.66 16.41 9.21
CA LEU A 67 0.79 16.58 9.07
C LEU A 67 1.19 17.20 7.72
N MET A 68 0.45 16.88 6.66
CA MET A 68 0.76 17.31 5.30
C MET A 68 -0.51 17.72 4.55
N LYS A 69 -0.69 19.02 4.33
CA LYS A 69 -1.79 19.63 3.54
C LYS A 69 -1.94 19.12 2.09
N ARG A 70 -1.03 18.25 1.65
CA ARG A 70 -1.04 17.62 0.33
C ARG A 70 -1.88 16.34 0.29
N TYR A 71 -2.16 15.72 1.43
CA TYR A 71 -3.03 14.56 1.53
C TYR A 71 -4.44 15.03 1.89
N THR A 72 -5.35 14.93 0.93
CA THR A 72 -6.79 15.02 1.16
C THR A 72 -7.25 13.63 1.58
N GLY A 73 -7.81 13.51 2.78
CA GLY A 73 -8.48 12.27 3.20
C GLY A 73 -9.68 12.05 2.29
N ASP A 74 -9.47 11.28 1.22
CA ASP A 74 -10.50 10.91 0.27
C ASP A 74 -10.73 9.41 0.40
N LEU A 75 -11.98 9.01 0.68
CA LEU A 75 -12.36 7.62 0.89
C LEU A 75 -12.06 6.74 -0.35
N ALA A 76 -11.86 7.39 -1.50
CA ALA A 76 -11.40 6.77 -2.74
C ALA A 76 -10.04 6.07 -2.60
N ASP A 77 -9.13 6.62 -1.79
CA ASP A 77 -7.78 6.06 -1.58
C ASP A 77 -7.85 4.79 -0.73
N ALA A 78 -8.79 4.72 0.23
CA ALA A 78 -9.08 3.50 0.98
C ALA A 78 -9.51 2.34 0.06
N GLY A 79 -10.24 2.65 -1.01
CA GLY A 79 -10.57 1.68 -2.06
C GLY A 79 -9.34 1.16 -2.80
N MET A 80 -8.38 2.02 -3.12
CA MET A 80 -7.12 1.61 -3.77
C MET A 80 -6.27 0.73 -2.86
N TYR A 81 -6.23 1.01 -1.56
CA TYR A 81 -5.55 0.17 -0.57
C TYR A 81 -6.21 -1.22 -0.46
N ALA A 82 -7.54 -1.30 -0.48
CA ALA A 82 -8.25 -2.56 -0.48
C ALA A 82 -7.94 -3.39 -1.74
N ILE A 83 -7.89 -2.75 -2.91
CA ILE A 83 -7.51 -3.41 -4.17
C ILE A 83 -6.06 -3.91 -4.10
N GLY A 84 -5.13 -3.10 -3.60
CA GLY A 84 -3.73 -3.48 -3.41
C GLY A 84 -3.56 -4.66 -2.44
N GLY A 85 -4.32 -4.68 -1.34
CA GLY A 85 -4.35 -5.79 -0.40
C GLY A 85 -4.94 -7.07 -1.00
N LEU A 86 -6.02 -6.97 -1.78
CA LEU A 86 -6.60 -8.10 -2.51
C LEU A 86 -5.65 -8.66 -3.57
N PHE A 87 -4.92 -7.78 -4.28
CA PHE A 87 -3.91 -8.17 -5.25
C PHE A 87 -2.79 -8.96 -4.58
N PHE A 88 -2.26 -8.45 -3.46
CA PHE A 88 -1.26 -9.15 -2.65
C PHE A 88 -1.76 -10.53 -2.21
N TRP A 89 -2.98 -10.59 -1.66
CA TRP A 89 -3.55 -11.83 -1.16
C TRP A 89 -3.77 -12.90 -2.25
N LYS A 90 -4.20 -12.52 -3.45
CA LYS A 90 -4.45 -13.47 -4.54
C LYS A 90 -3.19 -13.90 -5.29
N ILE A 91 -2.24 -12.99 -5.50
CA ILE A 91 -1.14 -13.20 -6.45
C ILE A 91 0.19 -13.42 -5.73
N MET A 92 0.48 -12.66 -4.67
CA MET A 92 1.79 -12.61 -4.03
C MET A 92 1.90 -13.48 -2.77
N ASN A 93 0.76 -13.79 -2.15
CA ASN A 93 0.71 -14.56 -0.90
C ASN A 93 0.91 -16.08 -1.17
N LYS A 94 2.13 -16.46 -1.53
CA LYS A 94 2.58 -17.84 -1.77
C LYS A 94 3.95 -18.10 -1.17
#